data_AF-X1L682-F1
#
_entry.id   AF-X1L682-F1
#
_cell.length_a   1.000
_cell.length_b   1.000
_cell.length_c   1.000
_cell.angle_alpha   90.00
_cell.angle_beta   90.00
_cell.angle_gamma   90.00
#
_symmetry.space_group_name_H-M   'P 1'
#
loop_
_entity.id
_entity.type
_entity.pdbx_description
1 polymer ?
#
loop_
_entity_poly.entity_id
_entity_poly.type
_entity_poly.pdbx_seq_one_letter_code
_entity_poly.pdbx_strand_id
1 'polypeptide(L)'
;MNDDRFYDEIGRIGWQDIHHKTLKDLAYILPNSMLLVQGGLIQGLDDKTILENISKGDIHPDYAETYLDAIWSSVKAHTLLYSAVETIKFASSGLMPMLCS
;
A
#
# COMPACT_ATOMS: atom_id res chain seq x y z
N MET A 1 13.17 10.21 15.40
CA MET A 1 11.88 9.98 16.07
C MET A 1 12.18 9.95 17.56
N ASN A 2 11.48 10.72 18.40
CA ASN A 2 11.76 10.71 19.85
C ASN A 2 10.95 9.57 20.47
N ASP A 3 11.62 8.58 21.04
CA ASP A 3 11.02 7.33 21.51
C ASP A 3 10.01 7.57 22.65
N ASP A 4 10.25 8.60 23.46
CA ASP A 4 9.38 8.97 24.58
C ASP A 4 7.96 9.33 24.10
N ARG A 5 7.84 10.09 23.01
CA ARG A 5 6.53 10.45 22.42
C ARG A 5 5.78 9.25 21.85
N PHE A 6 6.50 8.22 21.39
CA PHE A 6 5.88 7.01 20.89
C PHE A 6 5.28 6.20 22.05
N TYR A 7 6.04 6.01 23.13
CA TYR A 7 5.56 5.28 24.30
C TYR A 7 4.41 5.99 25.02
N ASP A 8 4.45 7.32 25.13
CA ASP A 8 3.35 8.12 25.69
C ASP A 8 2.04 7.92 24.90
N GLU A 9 2.12 7.90 23.57
CA GLU A 9 0.94 7.75 22.71
C GLU A 9 0.39 6.31 22.74
N ILE A 10 1.28 5.31 22.78
CA ILE A 10 0.90 3.89 22.92
C ILE A 10 0.27 3.62 24.29
N GLY A 11 0.78 4.24 25.36
CA GLY A 11 0.16 4.22 26.69
C GLY A 11 -1.22 4.89 26.69
N ARG A 12 -1.35 6.04 26.00
CA ARG A 12 -2.61 6.79 25.88
C ARG A 12 -3.74 5.99 25.22
N ILE A 13 -3.43 5.14 24.25
CA ILE A 13 -4.42 4.27 23.56
C ILE A 13 -4.75 2.99 24.36
N GLY A 14 -4.12 2.78 25.52
CA GLY A 14 -4.48 1.71 26.47
C GLY A 14 -3.56 0.49 26.47
N TRP A 15 -2.44 0.52 25.74
CA TRP A 15 -1.44 -0.55 25.84
C TRP A 15 -0.58 -0.38 27.09
N GLN A 16 -0.42 -1.46 27.85
CA GLN A 16 0.39 -1.45 29.07
C GLN A 16 1.89 -1.29 28.76
N ASP A 17 2.61 -0.55 29.60
CA ASP A 17 4.04 -0.22 29.45
C ASP A 17 4.93 -1.45 29.23
N ILE A 18 4.57 -2.59 29.84
CA ILE A 18 5.30 -3.86 29.71
C ILE A 18 5.34 -4.40 28.27
N HIS A 19 4.42 -3.95 27.41
CA HIS A 19 4.30 -4.40 26.02
C HIS A 19 4.83 -3.37 25.02
N HIS A 20 5.18 -2.17 25.45
CA HIS A 20 5.57 -1.08 24.55
C HIS A 20 6.81 -1.42 23.71
N LYS A 21 7.82 -2.00 24.34
CA LYS A 21 9.04 -2.44 23.67
C LYS A 21 8.75 -3.58 22.68
N THR A 22 7.96 -4.56 23.09
CA THR A 22 7.56 -5.69 22.22
C THR A 22 6.71 -5.21 21.05
N LEU A 23 5.81 -4.24 21.26
CA LEU A 23 4.96 -3.66 20.21
C LEU A 23 5.80 -2.87 19.20
N LYS A 24 6.80 -2.13 19.69
CA LYS A 24 7.77 -1.43 18.83
C LYS A 24 8.60 -2.41 18.02
N ASP A 25 9.15 -3.43 18.66
CA ASP A 25 9.93 -4.48 18.00
C ASP A 25 9.05 -5.25 16.98
N LEU A 26 7.78 -5.50 17.30
CA LEU A 26 6.80 -6.12 16.40
C LEU A 26 6.51 -5.24 15.17
N ALA A 27 6.36 -3.93 15.36
CA ALA A 27 6.14 -2.99 14.25
C ALA A 27 7.33 -2.91 13.27
N TYR A 28 8.54 -3.23 13.73
CA TYR A 28 9.73 -3.36 12.85
C TYR A 28 9.79 -4.71 12.14
N ILE A 29 9.28 -5.78 12.76
CA ILE A 29 9.34 -7.14 12.23
C ILE A 29 8.21 -7.39 11.23
N LEU A 30 7.01 -6.84 11.48
CA LEU A 30 5.86 -7.01 10.62
C LEU A 30 6.04 -6.21 9.32
N PRO A 31 6.19 -6.88 8.17
CA PRO A 31 6.35 -6.18 6.92
C PRO A 31 5.01 -5.55 6.53
N ASN A 32 5.04 -4.30 6.07
CA ASN A 32 3.85 -3.59 5.61
C ASN A 32 3.28 -4.30 4.37
N SER A 33 2.16 -4.99 4.55
CA SER A 33 1.48 -5.79 3.54
C SER A 33 1.08 -4.97 2.31
N MET A 34 0.73 -3.69 2.47
CA MET A 34 0.46 -2.80 1.35
C MET A 34 1.70 -2.55 0.48
N LEU A 35 2.86 -2.31 1.12
CA LEU A 35 4.12 -2.09 0.40
C LEU A 35 4.63 -3.37 -0.28
N LEU A 36 4.39 -4.53 0.33
CA LEU A 36 4.71 -5.82 -0.29
C LEU A 36 3.88 -6.06 -1.56
N VAL A 37 2.60 -5.73 -1.53
CA VAL A 37 1.73 -5.82 -2.72
C VAL A 37 2.19 -4.84 -3.79
N GLN A 38 2.32 -3.56 -3.46
CA GLN A 38 2.71 -2.53 -4.43
C GLN A 38 4.08 -2.81 -5.05
N GLY A 39 5.05 -3.26 -4.24
CA GLY A 39 6.37 -3.68 -4.71
C GLY A 39 6.29 -4.88 -5.67
N GLY A 40 5.45 -5.88 -5.34
CA GLY A 40 5.24 -7.04 -6.20
C GLY A 40 4.55 -6.70 -7.53
N LEU A 41 3.55 -5.83 -7.50
CA LEU A 41 2.85 -5.34 -8.69
C LEU A 41 3.78 -4.54 -9.62
N ILE A 42 4.64 -3.68 -9.07
CA ILE A 42 5.62 -2.90 -9.85
C ILE A 42 6.69 -3.81 -10.48
N GLN A 43 7.09 -4.88 -9.77
CA GLN A 43 8.06 -5.85 -10.25
C GLN A 43 7.48 -6.88 -11.24
N GLY A 44 6.16 -6.88 -11.44
CA GLY A 44 5.47 -7.85 -12.30
C GLY A 44 5.53 -9.29 -11.77
N LEU A 45 5.58 -9.47 -10.45
CA LEU A 45 5.50 -10.79 -9.82
C LEU A 45 4.12 -11.42 -10.08
N ASP A 46 4.07 -12.75 -10.12
CA ASP A 46 2.82 -13.47 -10.26
C ASP A 46 1.95 -13.36 -9.00
N ASP A 47 0.63 -13.38 -9.19
CA ASP A 47 -0.35 -13.18 -8.12
C ASP A 47 -0.16 -14.16 -6.96
N LYS A 48 0.28 -15.39 -7.22
CA LYS A 48 0.56 -16.39 -6.18
C LYS A 48 1.71 -15.97 -5.27
N THR A 49 2.82 -15.47 -5.84
CA THR A 49 3.95 -14.95 -5.07
C THR A 49 3.56 -13.70 -4.28
N ILE A 50 2.68 -12.86 -4.84
CA ILE A 50 2.16 -11.67 -4.15
C ILE A 50 1.28 -12.08 -2.96
N LEU A 51 0.40 -13.07 -3.11
CA LEU A 51 -0.44 -13.61 -2.04
C LEU A 51 0.40 -14.25 -0.92
N GLU A 52 1.45 -15.00 -1.28
CA GLU A 52 2.40 -15.54 -0.31
C GLU A 52 3.15 -14.44 0.45
N ASN A 53 3.46 -13.32 -0.20
CA ASN A 53 4.09 -12.17 0.44
C ASN A 53 3.11 -11.38 1.32
N ILE A 54 1.85 -11.21 0.92
CA ILE A 54 0.78 -10.61 1.74
C ILE A 54 0.63 -11.38 3.05
N SER A 55 0.65 -12.72 2.98
CA SER A 55 0.53 -13.59 4.14
C SER A 55 1.70 -13.43 5.14
N LYS A 56 2.89 -13.00 4.68
CA LYS A 56 4.03 -12.65 5.55
C LYS A 56 3.84 -11.31 6.26
N GLY A 57 2.98 -10.44 5.74
CA GLY A 57 2.58 -9.17 6.35
C GLY A 57 1.42 -9.29 7.34
N ASP A 58 1.24 -10.49 7.91
CA ASP A 58 0.25 -10.80 8.95
C ASP A 58 -1.22 -10.57 8.55
N ILE A 59 -1.49 -10.61 7.24
CA ILE A 59 -2.86 -10.68 6.72
C ILE A 59 -3.29 -12.14 6.66
N HIS A 60 -4.41 -12.44 7.32
CA HIS A 60 -4.97 -13.78 7.33
C HIS A 60 -5.23 -14.28 5.89
N PRO A 61 -4.89 -15.54 5.55
CA PRO A 61 -5.01 -16.07 4.19
C PRO A 61 -6.40 -15.88 3.56
N ASP A 62 -7.45 -16.07 4.36
CA ASP A 62 -8.85 -15.90 3.93
C ASP A 62 -9.19 -14.48 3.44
N TYR A 63 -8.42 -13.47 3.85
CA TYR A 63 -8.62 -12.07 3.44
C TYR A 63 -7.56 -11.58 2.44
N ALA A 64 -6.54 -12.40 2.14
CA ALA A 64 -5.42 -11.99 1.28
C ALA A 64 -5.86 -11.64 -0.15
N GLU A 65 -6.79 -12.41 -0.72
CA GLU A 65 -7.37 -12.12 -2.05
C GLU A 65 -8.19 -10.84 -2.06
N THR A 66 -9.05 -10.64 -1.06
CA THR A 66 -9.86 -9.40 -0.93
C THR A 66 -8.96 -8.18 -0.74
N TYR A 67 -7.87 -8.34 0.00
CA TYR A 67 -6.88 -7.28 0.22
C TYR A 67 -6.11 -6.95 -1.06
N LEU A 68 -5.69 -7.97 -1.82
CA LEU A 68 -5.04 -7.79 -3.12
C LEU A 68 -5.97 -7.05 -4.11
N ASP A 69 -7.23 -7.46 -4.20
CA ASP A 69 -8.21 -6.83 -5.09
C ASP A 69 -8.49 -5.37 -4.69
N ALA A 70 -8.60 -5.07 -3.39
CA ALA A 70 -8.76 -3.71 -2.90
C ALA A 70 -7.58 -2.80 -3.28
N ILE A 71 -6.34 -3.29 -3.15
CA ILE A 71 -5.15 -2.53 -3.55
C ILE A 71 -5.10 -2.37 -5.07
N TRP A 72 -5.37 -3.42 -5.84
CA TRP A 72 -5.39 -3.37 -7.29
C TRP A 72 -6.44 -2.38 -7.82
N SER A 73 -7.64 -2.38 -7.23
CA SER A 73 -8.68 -1.39 -7.51
C SER A 73 -8.24 0.04 -7.18
N SER A 74 -7.57 0.24 -6.04
CA SER A 74 -6.99 1.54 -5.66
C SER A 74 -5.91 2.04 -6.63
N VAL A 75 -4.98 1.17 -7.03
CA VAL A 75 -3.90 1.49 -7.99
C VAL A 75 -4.46 1.75 -9.39
N LYS A 76 -5.44 0.96 -9.83
CA LYS A 76 -6.15 1.18 -11.10
C LYS A 76 -6.88 2.52 -11.08
N ALA A 77 -7.64 2.82 -10.03
CA ALA A 77 -8.33 4.09 -9.89
C ALA A 77 -7.34 5.27 -9.93
N HIS A 78 -6.21 5.16 -9.23
CA HIS A 78 -5.15 6.16 -9.27
C HIS A 78 -4.59 6.34 -10.69
N THR A 79 -4.26 5.24 -11.37
CA THR A 79 -3.71 5.27 -12.74
C THR A 79 -4.68 5.88 -13.75
N LEU A 80 -5.96 5.51 -13.67
CA LEU A 80 -7.01 6.02 -14.56
C LEU A 80 -7.29 7.52 -14.32
N LEU A 81 -7.23 7.99 -13.08
CA LEU A 81 -7.37 9.41 -12.76
C LEU A 81 -6.19 10.22 -13.29
N TYR A 82 -4.96 9.72 -13.17
CA TYR A 82 -3.78 10.38 -13.71
C TYR A 82 -3.82 10.48 -15.23
N SER A 83 -4.13 9.38 -15.94
CA SER A 83 -4.23 9.41 -17.40
C SER A 83 -5.38 10.28 -17.90
N ALA A 84 -6.51 10.32 -17.19
CA ALA A 84 -7.62 11.23 -17.50
C ALA A 84 -7.22 12.70 -17.30
N VAL A 85 -6.51 13.04 -16.22
CA VAL A 85 -6.01 14.39 -15.96
C VAL A 85 -4.97 14.82 -17.00
N GLU A 86 -4.05 13.94 -17.38
CA GLU A 86 -3.10 14.21 -18.47
C GLU A 86 -3.81 14.43 -19.81
N THR A 87 -4.83 13.62 -20.12
CA THR A 87 -5.64 13.78 -21.34
C THR A 87 -6.35 15.13 -21.36
N ILE A 88 -6.92 15.58 -20.23
CA ILE A 88 -7.56 16.90 -20.11
C ILE A 88 -6.54 18.03 -20.21
N LYS A 89 -5.34 17.87 -19.64
CA LYS A 89 -4.24 18.84 -19.79
C LYS A 89 -3.77 18.93 -21.25
N PHE A 90 -3.63 17.79 -21.93
CA PHE A 90 -3.26 17.74 -23.35
C PHE A 90 -4.34 18.41 -24.22
N ALA A 91 -5.61 18.09 -24.00
CA ALA A 91 -6.74 18.67 -24.73
C ALA A 91 -6.90 20.19 -24.51
N SER A 92 -6.55 20.70 -23.32
CA SER A 92 -6.58 22.14 -23.02
C SER A 92 -5.33 22.90 -23.50
N SER A 93 -4.23 22.21 -23.79
CA SER A 93 -2.97 22.80 -24.26
C SER A 93 -2.85 22.95 -25.78
N GLY A 94 -3.84 22.52 -26.56
CA GLY A 94 -3.93 22.79 -28.01
C GLY A 94 -2.94 22.04 -28.90
N LEU A 95 -2.11 21.15 -28.37
CA LEU A 95 -1.22 20.26 -29.14
C LEU A 95 -1.90 18.91 -29.38
N MET A 96 -2.67 18.80 -30.46
CA MET A 96 -3.10 17.50 -30.98
C MET A 96 -2.33 17.19 -32.27
N PRO A 97 -1.38 16.22 -32.29
CA PRO A 97 -1.02 15.56 -33.53
C PRO A 97 -2.05 14.46 -33.80
N MET A 98 -2.61 14.48 -35.01
CA MET A 98 -3.42 13.41 -35.59
C MET A 98 -2.78 12.03 -35.35
N LEU A 99 -3.46 11.18 -34.59
CA LEU A 99 -3.28 9.73 -34.63
C LEU A 99 -4.66 9.06 -34.71
N CYS A 100 -5.29 9.26 -35.87
CA CYS A 100 -6.28 8.36 -36.43
C CYS A 100 -6.07 8.40 -37.95
N SER A 101 -5.26 7.47 -38.45
CA SER A 101 -5.32 6.96 -39.82
C SER A 101 -5.27 5.43 -39.75
#